data_AF-A0AAU3FE76-F1
#
_entry.id   AF-A0AAU3FE76-F1
#
_cell.length_a   1.000
_cell.length_b   1.000
_cell.length_c   1.000
_cell.angle_alpha   90.00
_cell.angle_beta   90.00
_cell.angle_gamma   90.00
#
_symmetry.space_group_name_H-M   'P 1'
#
loop_
_entity.id
_entity.type
_entity.pdbx_description
1 polymer ?
#
loop_
_entity_poly.entity_id
_entity_poly.type
_entity_poly.pdbx_seq_one_letter_code
_entity_poly.pdbx_strand_id
1 'polypeptide(L)'
;MADKGYVSAELDRWLAERGVRLLRPSYRNRVPRRDEHLLKPVRQLIESVNDTLKGQLDLELHGGRSIEGVTARVAQRLLAMTAAIWHNRATGQPVTRSLIAYDH
;
A
#
# COMPACT_ATOMS: atom_id res chain seq x y z
N MET A 1 -1.18 2.91 8.86
CA MET A 1 -0.74 1.77 9.69
C MET A 1 0.76 1.70 9.66
N ALA A 2 1.41 1.17 10.69
CA ALA A 2 2.86 1.05 10.75
C ALA A 2 3.28 -0.27 11.38
N ASP A 3 4.57 -0.60 11.20
CA ASP A 3 5.17 -1.72 11.88
C ASP A 3 5.26 -1.50 13.38
N LYS A 4 5.39 -2.62 14.07
CA LYS A 4 5.50 -2.69 15.53
C LYS A 4 6.66 -1.85 16.09
N GLY A 5 7.72 -1.62 15.30
CA GLY A 5 8.87 -0.80 15.67
C GLY A 5 8.63 0.72 15.65
N TYR A 6 7.51 1.20 15.08
CA TYR A 6 7.15 2.62 15.07
C TYR A 6 6.51 3.03 16.40
N VAL A 7 7.29 2.93 17.48
CA VAL A 7 6.93 3.34 18.84
C VAL A 7 7.69 4.62 19.17
N SER A 8 7.12 5.76 18.83
CA SER A 8 7.64 7.06 19.21
C SER A 8 6.52 7.91 19.79
N ALA A 9 6.73 8.43 21.00
CA ALA A 9 5.77 9.32 21.65
C ALA A 9 5.65 10.65 20.90
N GLU A 10 6.72 11.10 20.25
CA GLU A 10 6.72 12.27 19.39
C GLU A 10 5.87 12.04 18.14
N LEU A 11 6.07 10.90 17.45
CA LEU A 11 5.27 10.52 16.29
C LEU A 11 3.79 10.36 16.67
N ASP A 12 3.51 9.70 17.79
CA ASP A 12 2.15 9.49 18.27
C ASP A 12 1.45 10.83 18.56
N ARG A 13 2.17 11.82 19.11
CA ARG A 13 1.66 13.18 19.36
C ARG A 13 1.44 13.95 18.07
N TRP A 14 2.42 13.95 17.18
CA TRP A 14 2.34 14.63 15.89
C TRP A 14 1.17 14.15 15.03
N LEU A 15 0.88 12.85 15.06
CA LEU A 15 -0.28 12.25 14.39
C LEU A 15 -1.59 12.61 15.09
N ALA A 16 -1.62 12.58 16.43
CA ALA A 16 -2.81 12.94 17.21
C ALA A 16 -3.23 14.39 16.99
N GLU A 17 -2.27 15.32 16.92
CA GLU A 17 -2.50 16.74 16.58
C GLU A 17 -3.18 16.92 15.22
N ARG A 18 -3.03 15.96 14.30
CA ARG A 18 -3.66 15.94 12.97
C ARG A 18 -4.93 15.10 12.91
N GLY A 19 -5.43 14.64 14.05
CA GLY A 19 -6.61 13.76 14.13
C GLY A 19 -6.36 12.36 13.58
N VAL A 20 -5.10 11.96 13.39
CA VAL A 20 -4.72 10.67 12.82
C VAL A 20 -4.35 9.70 13.95
N ARG A 21 -4.94 8.51 13.92
CA ARG A 21 -4.58 7.42 14.83
C ARG A 21 -3.75 6.36 14.12
N LEU A 22 -2.53 6.13 14.61
CA LEU A 22 -1.66 5.10 14.05
C LEU A 22 -2.07 3.70 14.53
N LEU A 23 -2.51 2.88 13.58
CA LEU A 23 -2.71 1.45 13.79
C LEU A 23 -1.36 0.73 13.66
N ARG A 24 -0.96 0.01 14.71
CA ARG A 24 0.27 -0.80 14.75
C ARG A 24 0.04 -2.08 15.55
N PRO A 25 0.72 -3.20 15.24
CA PRO A 25 0.61 -4.42 16.01
C PRO A 25 1.06 -4.19 17.46
N SER A 26 0.35 -4.81 18.39
CA SER A 26 0.69 -4.77 19.81
C SER A 26 1.92 -5.65 20.08
N TYR A 27 2.66 -5.31 21.13
CA TYR A 27 3.65 -6.26 21.64
C TYR A 27 2.96 -7.46 22.28
N ARG A 28 3.60 -8.64 22.21
CA ARG A 28 3.02 -9.89 22.74
C ARG A 28 2.70 -9.79 24.24
N ASN A 29 3.37 -8.87 24.95
CA ASN A 29 3.16 -8.53 26.36
C ASN A 29 2.19 -7.35 26.59
N ARG A 30 1.49 -6.88 25.57
CA ARG A 30 0.49 -5.80 25.67
C ARG A 30 -0.87 -6.30 25.23
N VAL A 31 -1.92 -5.76 25.83
CA VAL A 31 -3.31 -6.07 25.45
C VAL A 31 -3.53 -5.67 23.99
N PRO A 32 -3.95 -6.60 23.12
CA PRO A 32 -4.23 -6.32 21.72
C PRO A 32 -5.32 -5.25 21.58
N ARG A 33 -5.17 -4.37 20.59
CA ARG A 33 -6.19 -3.33 20.32
C ARG A 33 -7.35 -3.93 19.54
N ARG A 34 -8.57 -3.42 19.76
CA ARG A 34 -9.81 -3.96 19.15
C ARG A 34 -9.77 -3.97 17.62
N ASP A 35 -9.05 -3.02 17.01
CA ASP A 35 -8.85 -2.84 15.57
C ASP A 35 -7.64 -3.60 15.00
N GLU A 36 -6.90 -4.33 15.84
CA GLU A 36 -5.68 -5.04 15.43
C GLU A 36 -5.95 -6.16 14.42
N HIS A 37 -7.17 -6.74 14.44
CA HIS A 37 -7.60 -7.74 13.45
C HIS A 37 -7.64 -7.20 12.01
N LEU A 38 -7.78 -5.87 11.83
CA LEU A 38 -7.75 -5.22 10.51
C LEU A 38 -6.33 -5.06 9.97
N LEU A 39 -5.29 -5.15 10.82
CA LEU A 39 -3.92 -4.97 10.37
C LEU A 39 -3.47 -6.04 9.39
N LYS A 40 -3.89 -7.30 9.59
CA LYS A 40 -3.54 -8.41 8.71
C LYS A 40 -4.10 -8.23 7.29
N PRO A 41 -5.41 -8.04 7.07
CA PRO A 41 -5.96 -7.85 5.73
C PRO A 41 -5.43 -6.58 5.05
N VAL A 42 -5.24 -5.48 5.79
CA VAL A 42 -4.68 -4.24 5.19
C VAL A 42 -3.20 -4.42 4.84
N ARG A 43 -2.41 -5.12 5.67
CA ARG A 43 -1.01 -5.45 5.36
C ARG A 43 -0.90 -6.29 4.10
N GLN A 44 -1.73 -7.33 3.98
CA GLN A 44 -1.76 -8.19 2.80
C GLN A 44 -2.15 -7.43 1.53
N LEU A 45 -3.05 -6.46 1.64
CA LEU A 45 -3.38 -5.57 0.52
C LEU A 45 -2.17 -4.71 0.11
N ILE A 46 -1.48 -4.11 1.07
CA ILE A 46 -0.28 -3.29 0.79
C ILE A 46 0.85 -4.14 0.20
N GLU A 47 1.10 -5.32 0.76
CA GLU A 47 2.09 -6.29 0.27
C GLU A 47 1.75 -6.74 -1.15
N SER A 48 0.50 -7.14 -1.41
CA SER A 48 0.05 -7.54 -2.76
C SER A 48 0.21 -6.42 -3.80
N VAL A 49 -0.11 -5.17 -3.44
CA VAL A 49 0.11 -4.02 -4.35
C VAL A 49 1.60 -3.79 -4.56
N ASN A 50 2.41 -3.80 -3.50
CA ASN A 50 3.85 -3.62 -3.61
C ASN A 50 4.54 -4.73 -4.42
N ASP A 51 4.12 -5.98 -4.25
CA ASP A 51 4.66 -7.12 -4.99
C ASP A 51 4.26 -7.07 -6.47
N THR A 52 3.00 -6.71 -6.76
CA THR A 52 2.54 -6.42 -8.14
C THR A 52 3.40 -5.31 -8.76
N LEU A 53 3.62 -4.22 -8.01
CA LEU A 53 4.46 -3.12 -8.47
C LEU A 53 5.91 -3.54 -8.65
N LYS A 54 6.50 -4.33 -7.75
CA LYS A 54 7.89 -4.81 -7.89
C LYS A 54 8.05 -5.73 -9.11
N GLY A 55 7.12 -6.66 -9.34
CA GLY A 55 7.13 -7.53 -10.50
C GLY A 55 6.92 -6.77 -11.81
N GLN A 56 6.00 -5.80 -11.84
CA GLN A 56 5.73 -4.98 -13.03
C GLN A 56 6.77 -3.89 -13.27
N LEU A 57 7.36 -3.30 -12.23
CA LEU A 57 8.44 -2.32 -12.34
C LEU A 57 9.79 -2.98 -12.59
N ASP A 58 9.89 -4.27 -12.23
CA ASP A 58 11.08 -5.09 -12.22
C ASP A 58 12.30 -4.24 -11.83
N LEU A 59 12.16 -3.59 -10.67
CA LEU A 59 13.15 -2.65 -10.11
C LEU A 59 14.52 -3.30 -9.93
N GLU A 60 14.57 -4.63 -9.92
CA GLU A 60 15.77 -5.44 -9.77
C GLU A 60 16.49 -5.69 -11.10
N LEU A 61 15.78 -5.81 -12.24
CA LEU A 61 16.41 -6.06 -13.55
C LEU A 61 16.36 -4.86 -14.52
N HIS A 62 15.43 -3.91 -14.35
CA HIS A 62 15.20 -2.85 -15.32
C HIS A 62 15.99 -1.57 -15.00
N GLY A 63 17.32 -1.65 -15.14
CA GLY A 63 18.19 -0.61 -15.70
C GLY A 63 17.94 0.86 -15.33
N GLY A 64 17.36 1.13 -14.16
CA GLY A 64 16.97 2.45 -13.71
C GLY A 64 18.20 3.22 -13.28
N ARG A 65 18.91 3.79 -14.25
CA ARG A 65 20.16 4.52 -14.01
C ARG A 65 19.97 5.89 -13.33
N SER A 66 18.72 6.34 -13.09
CA SER A 66 18.41 7.58 -12.36
C SER A 66 17.13 7.51 -11.50
N ILE A 67 17.11 8.27 -10.40
CA ILE A 67 15.98 8.39 -9.46
C ILE A 67 14.72 8.92 -10.15
N GLU A 68 14.88 9.85 -11.09
CA GLU A 68 13.78 10.45 -11.85
C GLU A 68 13.07 9.41 -12.73
N GLY A 69 13.85 8.56 -13.41
CA GLY A 69 13.30 7.49 -14.23
C GLY A 69 12.54 6.44 -13.41
N VAL A 70 13.04 6.12 -12.20
CA VAL A 70 12.33 5.26 -11.25
C VAL A 70 11.02 5.91 -10.80
N THR A 71 11.07 7.19 -10.41
CA THR A 71 9.90 7.95 -9.94
C THR A 71 8.82 8.04 -11.02
N ALA A 72 9.19 8.36 -12.25
CA ALA A 72 8.26 8.43 -13.38
C ALA A 72 7.57 7.08 -13.64
N ARG A 73 8.32 5.97 -13.62
CA ARG A 73 7.77 4.61 -13.82
C ARG A 73 6.83 4.18 -12.70
N VAL A 74 7.17 4.52 -11.44
CA VAL A 74 6.30 4.28 -10.28
C VAL A 74 4.99 5.08 -10.43
N ALA A 75 5.09 6.37 -10.76
CA ALA A 75 3.92 7.23 -10.95
C ALA A 75 3.00 6.74 -12.08
N GLN A 76 3.56 6.37 -13.24
CA GLN A 76 2.81 5.83 -14.37
C GLN A 76 2.03 4.56 -14.03
N ARG A 77 2.64 3.62 -13.30
CA ARG A 77 1.96 2.36 -12.91
C ARG A 77 0.90 2.57 -11.84
N LEU A 78 1.16 3.44 -10.85
CA LEU A 78 0.14 3.84 -9.88
C LEU A 78 -1.08 4.48 -10.57
N LEU A 79 -0.83 5.34 -11.57
CA LEU A 79 -1.89 5.93 -12.39
C LEU A 79 -2.64 4.88 -13.20
N ALA A 80 -1.94 3.97 -13.88
CA ALA A 80 -2.55 2.91 -14.68
C ALA A 80 -3.44 1.99 -13.83
N MET A 81 -2.96 1.55 -12.66
CA MET A 81 -3.74 0.75 -11.71
C MET A 81 -4.97 1.49 -11.21
N THR A 82 -4.82 2.78 -10.87
CA THR A 82 -5.95 3.61 -10.41
C THR A 82 -7.00 3.78 -11.51
N ALA A 83 -6.55 4.01 -12.75
CA ALA A 83 -7.42 4.13 -13.91
C ALA A 83 -8.16 2.82 -14.22
N ALA A 84 -7.49 1.66 -14.15
CA ALA A 84 -8.11 0.35 -14.33
C ALA A 84 -9.16 0.06 -13.25
N ILE A 85 -8.85 0.32 -11.97
CA ILE A 85 -9.82 0.17 -10.87
C ILE A 85 -11.02 1.10 -11.06
N TRP A 86 -10.78 2.35 -11.47
CA TRP A 86 -11.86 3.30 -11.76
C TRP A 86 -12.71 2.82 -12.93
N HIS A 87 -12.10 2.36 -14.03
CA HIS A 87 -12.80 1.86 -15.21
C HIS A 87 -13.68 0.64 -14.87
N ASN A 88 -13.14 -0.31 -14.11
CA ASN A 88 -13.89 -1.48 -13.66
C ASN A 88 -15.09 -1.10 -12.79
N ARG A 89 -14.96 -0.06 -11.95
CA ARG A 89 -16.09 0.48 -11.17
C ARG A 89 -17.12 1.16 -12.07
N ALA A 90 -16.67 1.97 -13.02
CA ALA A 90 -17.54 2.69 -13.95
C ALA A 90 -18.35 1.74 -14.86
N THR A 91 -17.79 0.56 -15.16
CA THR A 91 -18.42 -0.47 -16.00
C THR A 91 -19.15 -1.56 -15.22
N GLY A 92 -19.24 -1.43 -13.89
CA GLY A 92 -20.01 -2.35 -13.04
C GLY A 92 -19.43 -3.76 -12.93
N GLN A 93 -18.11 -3.92 -13.13
CA GLN A 93 -17.47 -5.23 -13.05
C GLN A 93 -17.65 -5.85 -11.65
N PRO A 94 -17.95 -7.17 -11.56
CA PRO A 94 -18.18 -7.84 -10.27
C PRO A 94 -16.93 -7.85 -9.39
N VAL A 95 -15.73 -7.79 -9.99
CA VAL A 95 -14.45 -7.67 -9.29
C VAL A 95 -13.74 -6.40 -9.75
N THR A 96 -14.00 -5.28 -9.05
CA THR A 96 -13.52 -3.96 -9.47
C THR A 96 -12.00 -3.78 -9.44
N ARG A 97 -11.28 -4.66 -8.75
CA ARG A 97 -9.82 -4.61 -8.60
C ARG A 97 -9.09 -5.62 -9.48
N SER A 98 -9.79 -6.38 -10.31
CA SER A 98 -9.14 -7.29 -11.26
C SER A 98 -8.38 -6.49 -12.30
N LEU A 99 -7.07 -6.73 -12.42
CA LEU A 99 -6.21 -6.11 -13.43
C LEU A 99 -5.87 -7.06 -14.58
N ILE A 100 -6.38 -8.30 -14.54
CA ILE A 100 -6.07 -9.37 -15.52
C ILE A 100 -6.38 -8.94 -16.95
N ALA A 101 -7.46 -8.17 -17.15
CA ALA A 101 -7.86 -7.68 -18.48
C ALA A 101 -6.92 -6.58 -19.04
N TYR A 102 -5.99 -6.07 -18.23
CA TYR A 102 -5.05 -5.00 -18.57
C TYR A 102 -3.58 -5.50 -18.57
N ASP A 103 -3.37 -6.79 -18.36
CA ASP A 103 -2.05 -7.44 -18.41
C ASP A 103 -1.79 -7.83 -19.88
N HIS A 104 -0.95 -7.07 -20.57
CA HIS A 104 -0.57 -7.23 -21.97
C HIS A 104 0.94 -7.13 -22.14
#